data_AF-A0A1L3JJY5-F1
#
_entry.id   AF-A0A1L3JJY5-F1
#
_cell.length_a   1.000
_cell.length_b   1.000
_cell.length_c   1.000
_cell.angle_alpha   90.00
_cell.angle_beta   90.00
_cell.angle_gamma   90.00
#
_symmetry.space_group_name_H-M   'P 1'
#
loop_
_entity.id
_entity.type
_entity.pdbx_description
1 polymer ?
#
loop_
_entity_poly.entity_id
_entity_poly.type
_entity_poly.pdbx_seq_one_letter_code
_entity_poly.pdbx_strand_id
1 'polypeptide(L)'
;MKTTFQEISSILKVYQQTIKNFCSDFGIDFNNQFIGRGFVSNSIFKPEFIDFLKSNHNFIRLYEKDNYHDKTASYIAKKINRPLDEIEKYLKKNNSNFHNDINFKFENSSCLKYISSYAIDYNLGGNYEFLKFNNYLK
;
A
#
# COMPACT_ATOMS: atom_id res chain seq x y z
N MET A 1 -19.14 17.23 4.65
CA MET A 1 -19.33 16.91 3.21
C MET A 1 -19.35 15.39 3.07
N LYS A 2 -20.33 14.81 2.39
CA LYS A 2 -20.30 13.38 2.05
C LYS A 2 -19.36 13.21 0.86
N THR A 3 -18.38 12.32 0.95
CA THR A 3 -17.44 12.05 -0.16
C THR A 3 -17.41 10.58 -0.47
N THR A 4 -17.67 10.26 -1.72
CA THR A 4 -17.66 8.91 -2.27
C THR A 4 -16.25 8.42 -2.52
N PHE A 5 -16.10 7.11 -2.74
CA PHE A 5 -14.83 6.52 -3.10
C PHE A 5 -14.26 7.06 -4.43
N GLN A 6 -15.11 7.38 -5.40
CA GLN A 6 -14.66 7.96 -6.67
C GLN A 6 -14.15 9.38 -6.46
N GLU A 7 -14.90 10.23 -5.77
CA GLU A 7 -14.52 11.62 -5.51
C GLU A 7 -13.19 11.71 -4.75
N ILE A 8 -12.98 10.90 -3.71
CA ILE A 8 -11.72 10.96 -2.96
C ILE A 8 -10.52 10.54 -3.82
N SER A 9 -10.67 9.54 -4.69
CA SER A 9 -9.60 9.11 -5.60
C SER A 9 -9.22 10.24 -6.57
N SER A 10 -10.22 10.99 -7.07
CA SER A 10 -9.99 12.17 -7.92
C SER A 10 -9.32 13.32 -7.16
N ILE A 11 -9.71 13.57 -5.91
CA ILE A 11 -9.09 14.59 -5.05
C ILE A 11 -7.61 14.27 -4.81
N LEU A 12 -7.30 13.02 -4.47
CA LEU A 12 -5.93 12.56 -4.20
C LEU A 12 -5.11 12.38 -5.49
N LYS A 13 -5.77 12.34 -6.65
CA LYS A 13 -5.19 12.07 -7.98
C LYS A 13 -4.43 10.73 -8.01
N VAL A 14 -5.11 9.69 -7.51
CA VAL A 14 -4.63 8.30 -7.49
C VAL A 14 -5.74 7.36 -7.93
N TYR A 15 -5.40 6.14 -8.34
CA TYR A 15 -6.37 5.10 -8.62
C TYR A 15 -7.10 4.67 -7.35
N GLN A 16 -8.37 4.29 -7.48
CA GLN A 16 -9.13 3.69 -6.39
C GLN A 16 -8.43 2.45 -5.81
N GLN A 17 -7.84 1.63 -6.68
CA GLN A 17 -7.09 0.44 -6.25
C GLN A 17 -5.88 0.80 -5.38
N THR A 18 -5.22 1.94 -5.65
CA THR A 18 -4.11 2.44 -4.81
C THR A 18 -4.56 2.63 -3.37
N ILE A 19 -5.73 3.24 -3.14
CA ILE A 19 -6.24 3.47 -1.77
C ILE A 19 -6.54 2.14 -1.07
N LYS A 20 -7.12 1.17 -1.79
CA LYS A 20 -7.38 -0.18 -1.26
C LYS A 20 -6.10 -0.90 -0.87
N ASN A 21 -5.12 -0.95 -1.78
CA ASN A 21 -3.83 -1.61 -1.54
C ASN A 21 -3.09 -0.93 -0.40
N PHE A 22 -3.05 0.40 -0.39
CA PHE A 22 -2.47 1.18 0.71
C PHE A 22 -3.10 0.80 2.06
N CYS A 23 -4.43 0.73 2.14
CA CYS A 23 -5.08 0.34 3.40
C CYS A 23 -4.66 -1.08 3.82
N SER A 24 -4.68 -2.04 2.89
CA SER A 24 -4.26 -3.42 3.18
C SER A 24 -2.81 -3.50 3.66
N ASP A 25 -1.89 -2.83 2.94
CA ASP A 25 -0.45 -2.88 3.19
C ASP A 25 -0.07 -2.28 4.55
N PHE A 26 -0.81 -1.27 5.01
CA PHE A 26 -0.56 -0.57 6.27
C PHE A 26 -1.54 -0.95 7.39
N GLY A 27 -2.29 -2.06 7.24
CA GLY A 27 -3.13 -2.61 8.29
C GLY A 27 -4.38 -1.78 8.63
N ILE A 28 -4.86 -0.97 7.68
CA ILE A 28 -6.09 -0.18 7.80
C ILE A 28 -7.25 -1.02 7.28
N ASP A 29 -8.25 -1.31 8.12
CA ASP A 29 -9.45 -2.02 7.71
C ASP A 29 -10.32 -1.17 6.79
N PHE A 30 -10.08 -1.27 5.48
CA PHE A 30 -10.79 -0.52 4.44
C PHE A 30 -12.32 -0.70 4.50
N ASN A 31 -12.80 -1.90 4.84
CA ASN A 31 -14.23 -2.22 4.84
C ASN A 31 -14.98 -1.51 5.97
N ASN A 32 -14.30 -1.17 7.06
CA ASN A 32 -14.86 -0.40 8.16
C ASN A 32 -14.71 1.12 7.98
N GLN A 33 -14.31 1.62 6.80
CA GLN A 33 -14.14 3.06 6.58
C GLN A 33 -15.36 3.76 5.98
N PHE A 34 -16.43 3.01 5.72
CA PHE A 34 -17.63 3.53 5.08
C PHE A 34 -18.72 3.90 6.09
N ILE A 35 -19.56 4.86 5.71
CA ILE A 35 -20.81 5.13 6.41
C ILE A 35 -21.82 4.03 6.03
N GLY A 36 -22.25 3.24 7.01
CA GLY A 36 -23.17 2.11 6.80
C GLY A 36 -22.45 0.76 6.73
N ARG A 37 -23.09 -0.25 6.16
CA ARG A 37 -22.55 -1.62 6.13
C ARG A 37 -21.67 -1.85 4.90
N GLY A 38 -20.36 -1.73 5.08
CA GLY A 38 -19.34 -2.18 4.14
C GLY A 38 -19.33 -1.47 2.79
N PHE A 39 -18.55 -2.01 1.85
CA PHE A 39 -18.38 -1.46 0.50
C PHE A 39 -19.51 -1.89 -0.44
N VAL A 40 -20.33 -0.93 -0.85
CA VAL A 40 -21.31 -0.98 -1.96
C VAL A 40 -21.00 0.07 -3.03
N SER A 41 -21.58 -0.08 -4.23
CA SER A 41 -21.55 0.96 -5.27
C SER A 41 -22.11 2.28 -4.72
N ASN A 42 -21.30 3.34 -4.73
CA ASN A 42 -21.55 4.67 -4.12
C ASN A 42 -21.34 4.77 -2.59
N SER A 43 -20.52 3.90 -2.01
CA SER A 43 -20.15 4.04 -0.59
C SER A 43 -19.52 5.39 -0.30
N ILE A 44 -19.95 5.98 0.81
CA ILE A 44 -19.45 7.25 1.35
C ILE A 44 -18.46 6.93 2.45
N PHE A 45 -17.29 7.56 2.45
CA PHE A 45 -16.33 7.40 3.52
C PHE A 45 -16.74 8.15 4.78
N LYS A 46 -16.34 7.61 5.94
CA LYS A 46 -16.37 8.31 7.21
C LYS A 46 -15.50 9.59 7.13
N PRO A 47 -15.95 10.73 7.69
CA PRO A 47 -15.20 11.99 7.63
C PRO A 47 -13.76 11.89 8.14
N GLU A 48 -13.53 11.20 9.26
CA GLU A 48 -12.21 11.00 9.86
C GLU A 48 -11.25 10.27 8.92
N PHE A 49 -11.76 9.32 8.13
CA PHE A 49 -10.95 8.61 7.14
C PHE A 49 -10.61 9.49 5.94
N ILE A 50 -11.52 10.36 5.52
CA ILE A 50 -11.25 11.36 4.47
C ILE A 50 -10.13 12.31 4.92
N ASP A 51 -10.18 12.79 6.15
CA ASP A 51 -9.17 13.70 6.70
C ASP A 51 -7.81 13.01 6.84
N PHE A 52 -7.79 11.74 7.26
CA PHE A 52 -6.59 10.90 7.25
C PHE A 52 -5.99 10.76 5.85
N LEU A 53 -6.81 10.42 4.84
CA LEU A 53 -6.33 10.27 3.46
C LEU A 53 -5.77 11.60 2.91
N LYS A 54 -6.42 12.73 3.20
CA LYS A 54 -5.96 14.06 2.77
C LYS A 54 -4.65 14.47 3.46
N SER A 55 -4.56 14.22 4.77
CA SER A 55 -3.36 14.51 5.56
C SER A 55 -2.16 13.70 5.05
N ASN A 56 -2.41 12.49 4.56
CA ASN A 56 -1.39 11.59 4.04
C ASN A 56 -1.25 11.58 2.51
N HIS A 57 -1.91 12.50 1.79
CA HIS A 57 -2.02 12.42 0.33
C HIS A 57 -0.67 12.39 -0.39
N ASN A 58 0.32 13.15 0.10
CA ASN A 58 1.66 13.17 -0.48
C ASN A 58 2.31 11.79 -0.44
N PHE A 59 2.19 11.11 0.71
CA PHE A 59 2.71 9.76 0.87
C PHE A 59 1.94 8.75 0.01
N ILE A 60 0.61 8.84 -0.04
CA ILE A 60 -0.21 7.95 -0.88
C ILE A 60 0.17 8.06 -2.37
N ARG A 61 0.47 9.27 -2.85
CA ARG A 61 0.96 9.47 -4.24
C ARG A 61 2.37 8.91 -4.47
N LEU A 62 3.25 8.99 -3.47
CA LEU A 62 4.57 8.35 -3.54
C LEU A 62 4.44 6.83 -3.54
N TYR A 63 3.55 6.30 -2.70
CA TYR A 63 3.20 4.89 -2.65
C TYR A 63 2.66 4.41 -4.01
N GLU A 64 1.75 5.15 -4.64
CA GLU A 64 1.24 4.80 -5.97
C GLU A 64 2.37 4.70 -7.00
N LYS A 65 3.18 5.76 -7.10
CA LYS A 65 4.30 5.79 -8.05
C LYS A 65 5.25 4.63 -7.84
N ASP A 66 5.56 4.32 -6.58
CA ASP A 66 6.36 3.14 -6.27
C ASP A 66 5.67 1.86 -6.71
N ASN A 67 4.40 1.67 -6.33
CA ASN A 67 3.65 0.45 -6.60
C ASN A 67 3.56 0.14 -8.11
N TYR A 68 3.36 1.15 -8.95
CA TYR A 68 3.26 0.99 -10.40
C TYR A 68 4.60 1.10 -11.15
N HIS A 69 5.71 1.32 -10.44
CA HIS A 69 7.05 1.35 -11.02
C HIS A 69 7.59 -0.06 -11.25
N ASP A 70 8.18 -0.30 -12.42
CA ASP A 70 8.94 -1.51 -12.68
C ASP A 70 10.25 -1.46 -11.88
N LYS A 71 10.47 -2.47 -11.04
CA LYS A 71 11.56 -2.47 -10.05
C LYS A 71 12.11 -3.85 -9.75
N THR A 72 13.38 -3.88 -9.35
CA THR A 72 14.09 -5.10 -8.94
C THR A 72 14.25 -5.14 -7.43
N ALA A 73 14.61 -6.30 -6.85
CA ALA A 73 14.91 -6.36 -5.41
C ALA A 73 16.06 -5.42 -5.03
N SER A 74 17.07 -5.26 -5.90
CA SER A 74 18.16 -4.30 -5.71
C SER A 74 17.67 -2.85 -5.65
N TYR A 75 16.70 -2.47 -6.49
CA TYR A 75 16.06 -1.15 -6.41
C TYR A 75 15.35 -0.96 -5.07
N ILE A 76 14.53 -1.94 -4.65
CA ILE A 76 13.78 -1.88 -3.39
C ILE A 76 14.76 -1.74 -2.22
N ALA A 77 15.77 -2.60 -2.15
CA ALA A 77 16.81 -2.61 -1.12
C ALA A 77 17.49 -1.24 -0.97
N LYS A 78 17.89 -0.62 -2.09
CA LYS A 78 18.46 0.74 -2.09
C LYS A 78 17.46 1.78 -1.63
N LYS A 79 16.21 1.70 -2.10
CA LYS A 79 15.17 2.70 -1.81
C LYS A 79 14.81 2.76 -0.34
N ILE A 80 14.72 1.60 0.32
CA ILE A 80 14.36 1.51 1.74
C ILE A 80 15.58 1.30 2.65
N ASN A 81 16.78 1.43 2.09
CA ASN A 81 18.06 1.33 2.78
C ASN A 81 18.19 0.04 3.61
N ARG A 82 17.92 -1.11 2.99
CA ARG A 82 18.03 -2.43 3.60
C ARG A 82 18.94 -3.37 2.79
N PRO A 83 19.56 -4.38 3.43
CA PRO A 83 20.30 -5.42 2.74
C PRO A 83 19.47 -6.14 1.68
N LEU A 84 20.06 -6.40 0.51
CA LEU A 84 19.39 -7.09 -0.60
C LEU A 84 18.88 -8.48 -0.19
N ASP A 85 19.67 -9.23 0.59
CA ASP A 85 19.31 -10.57 1.01
C ASP A 85 18.07 -10.58 1.93
N GLU A 86 17.88 -9.56 2.76
CA GLU A 86 16.67 -9.37 3.57
C GLU A 86 15.43 -9.18 2.67
N ILE A 87 15.55 -8.37 1.62
CA ILE A 87 14.46 -8.12 0.65
C ILE A 87 14.11 -9.39 -0.12
N GLU A 88 15.10 -10.11 -0.63
CA GLU A 88 14.85 -11.36 -1.36
C GLU A 88 14.19 -12.42 -0.47
N LYS A 89 14.63 -12.56 0.79
CA LYS A 89 14.00 -13.46 1.77
C LYS A 89 12.55 -13.06 2.03
N TYR A 90 12.29 -11.77 2.24
CA TYR A 90 10.93 -11.26 2.42
C TYR A 90 10.04 -11.58 1.22
N LEU A 91 10.53 -11.30 0.00
CA LEU A 91 9.78 -11.52 -1.23
C LEU A 91 9.48 -13.00 -1.45
N LYS A 92 10.46 -13.89 -1.27
CA LYS A 92 10.26 -15.34 -1.35
C LYS A 92 9.22 -15.83 -0.35
N LYS A 93 9.30 -15.38 0.91
CA LYS A 93 8.39 -15.84 1.96
C LYS A 93 6.94 -15.41 1.71
N ASN A 94 6.73 -14.16 1.30
CA ASN A 94 5.40 -13.52 1.30
C ASN A 94 4.69 -13.50 -0.06
N ASN A 95 5.34 -13.94 -1.14
CA ASN A 95 4.71 -14.00 -2.46
C ASN A 95 4.72 -15.44 -2.98
N SER A 96 3.53 -16.05 -2.97
CA SER A 96 3.29 -17.43 -3.44
C SER A 96 3.80 -17.66 -4.87
N ASN A 97 3.78 -16.62 -5.70
CA ASN A 97 4.24 -16.69 -7.09
C ASN A 97 5.77 -16.93 -7.22
N PHE A 98 6.53 -16.76 -6.13
CA PHE A 98 7.99 -16.94 -6.12
C PHE A 98 8.44 -18.20 -5.38
N HIS A 99 7.52 -18.97 -4.76
CA HIS A 99 7.86 -20.13 -3.92
C HIS A 99 8.41 -21.32 -4.70
N ASN A 100 8.08 -21.48 -5.99
CA ASN A 100 8.37 -22.70 -6.75
C ASN A 100 9.31 -22.53 -7.94
N ASP A 101 9.72 -21.31 -8.25
CA ASP A 101 10.55 -21.07 -9.43
C ASP A 101 12.00 -20.85 -9.00
N ILE A 102 12.79 -21.94 -9.04
CA ILE A 102 14.21 -21.99 -8.70
C ILE A 102 15.01 -20.98 -9.56
N ASN A 103 14.44 -20.54 -10.69
CA ASN A 103 15.00 -19.56 -11.60
C ASN A 103 14.34 -18.17 -11.50
N PHE A 104 13.51 -17.90 -10.49
CA PHE A 104 12.90 -16.58 -10.34
C PHE A 104 13.98 -15.51 -10.10
N LYS A 105 14.17 -14.65 -11.09
CA LYS A 105 15.13 -13.55 -11.04
C LYS A 105 14.44 -12.31 -10.49
N PHE A 106 14.75 -11.95 -9.25
CA PHE A 106 14.38 -10.66 -8.66
C PHE A 106 14.96 -9.44 -9.40
N GLU A 107 15.86 -9.69 -10.37
CA GLU A 107 16.41 -8.72 -11.30
C GLU A 107 15.51 -8.43 -12.51
N ASN A 108 14.40 -9.17 -12.69
CA ASN A 108 13.40 -8.85 -13.70
C ASN A 108 12.43 -7.79 -13.16
N SER A 109 12.57 -6.56 -13.64
CA SER A 109 11.86 -5.39 -13.11
C SER A 109 10.33 -5.46 -13.21
N SER A 110 9.78 -6.25 -14.13
CA SER A 110 8.32 -6.38 -14.31
C SER A 110 7.66 -7.23 -13.23
N CYS A 111 8.40 -8.14 -12.58
CA CYS A 111 7.80 -9.12 -11.67
C CYS A 111 7.48 -8.55 -10.29
N LEU A 112 8.10 -7.42 -9.91
CA LEU A 112 7.84 -6.75 -8.63
C LEU A 112 6.98 -5.50 -8.79
N LYS A 113 6.49 -5.24 -10.00
CA LYS A 113 5.40 -4.28 -10.22
C LYS A 113 4.21 -4.71 -9.36
N TYR A 114 3.55 -3.74 -8.74
CA TYR A 114 2.46 -3.91 -7.77
C TYR A 114 2.85 -4.44 -6.39
N ILE A 115 4.15 -4.52 -6.07
CA ILE A 115 4.63 -4.81 -4.72
C ILE A 115 5.26 -3.54 -4.14
N SER A 116 4.60 -2.82 -3.24
CA SER A 116 5.13 -1.56 -2.72
C SER A 116 6.41 -1.73 -1.88
N SER A 117 7.47 -1.00 -2.21
CA SER A 117 8.71 -0.94 -1.43
C SER A 117 8.44 -0.44 -0.01
N TYR A 118 7.52 0.52 0.15
CA TYR A 118 7.14 1.04 1.47
C TYR A 118 6.34 0.03 2.28
N ALA A 119 5.52 -0.80 1.64
CA ALA A 119 4.83 -1.89 2.32
C ALA A 119 5.82 -2.95 2.82
N ILE A 120 6.84 -3.27 2.01
CA ILE A 120 7.93 -4.15 2.44
C ILE A 120 8.64 -3.55 3.67
N ASP A 121 9.03 -2.27 3.61
CA ASP A 121 9.72 -1.64 4.73
C ASP A 121 8.86 -1.61 6.00
N TYR A 122 7.57 -1.28 5.88
CA TYR A 122 6.63 -1.33 7.00
C TYR A 122 6.58 -2.72 7.65
N ASN A 123 6.47 -3.78 6.85
CA ASN A 123 6.44 -5.16 7.36
C ASN A 123 7.78 -5.62 7.94
N LEU A 124 8.88 -4.96 7.57
CA LEU A 124 10.21 -5.18 8.14
C LEU A 124 10.52 -4.23 9.32
N GLY A 125 9.53 -3.48 9.82
CA GLY A 125 9.65 -2.63 11.01
C GLY A 125 10.08 -1.19 10.74
N GLY A 126 9.92 -0.69 9.51
CA GLY A 126 10.11 0.71 9.16
C GLY A 126 9.18 1.64 9.95
N ASN A 127 9.59 2.90 10.14
CA ASN A 127 8.82 3.86 10.93
C ASN A 127 7.74 4.54 10.08
N TYR A 128 6.48 4.12 10.30
CA TYR A 128 5.29 4.68 9.68
C TYR A 128 4.28 5.17 10.72
N GLU A 129 4.75 5.67 11.86
CA GLU A 129 3.90 6.16 12.97
C GLU A 129 2.90 7.24 12.53
N PHE A 130 3.24 8.03 11.51
CA PHE A 130 2.35 9.04 10.92
C PHE A 130 1.11 8.43 10.22
N LEU A 131 1.15 7.13 9.90
CA LEU A 131 0.03 6.36 9.36
C LEU A 131 -0.85 5.74 10.43
N LYS A 132 -0.57 5.95 11.72
CA LYS A 132 -1.44 5.52 12.81
C LYS A 132 -2.79 6.20 12.70
N PHE A 133 -3.67 5.54 11.98
CA PHE A 133 -5.07 5.88 11.93
C PHE A 133 -5.74 5.17 13.10
N ASN A 134 -5.88 5.91 14.21
CA ASN A 134 -6.56 5.42 15.41
C ASN A 134 -8.06 5.27 15.13
N ASN A 135 -8.43 4.17 14.48
CA ASN A 135 -9.75 3.61 14.62
C ASN A 135 -9.71 2.76 15.88
N TYR A 136 -10.51 3.11 16.87
CA TYR A 136 -10.77 2.29 18.03
C TYR A 136 -10.86 0.80 17.63
N LEU A 137 -9.87 0.02 18.07
CA LEU A 137 -10.05 -1.40 18.34
C LEU A 137 -11.17 -1.48 19.37
N LYS A 138 -12.37 -1.84 18.92
CA LYS A 138 -13.37 -2.65 19.63
C LYS A 138 -14.55 -2.92 18.71
#